data_AF-A0A2E2EFE1-F1
#
_entry.id   AF-A0A2E2EFE1-F1
#
_cell.length_a   1.000
_cell.length_b   1.000
_cell.length_c   1.000
_cell.angle_alpha   90.00
_cell.angle_beta   90.00
_cell.angle_gamma   90.00
#
_symmetry.space_group_name_H-M   'P 1'
#
loop_
_entity.id
_entity.type
_entity.pdbx_description
1 polymer ?
#
loop_
_entity_poly.entity_id
_entity_poly.type
_entity_poly.pdbx_seq_one_letter_code
_entity_poly.pdbx_strand_id
1 'polypeptide(L)'
;MRYLVLIFFTLCIYPENQFYYWQKKSYFPFNIEKRSYSTHNYGFYKALVTGNKKELPREQKKLFKKYGLSHILTPSGIHLSSVIFLFKYFKTLELLFLIVFFIYLQNFSVYNSLERVTLFRLLYIFIKKLSRTKNNIEISFIGTFFLSALIGHYSANALSYIYSLLFWGTIICFKEKPLKMILMLNLSLLFISSYTNQLVSPFSLLINTVYTFIFSSLFPLFLFNNFLPTILNYDGLLSFIITLLINSLKMLDHIIGTPLVQIPLSYLSLSILLFLNNKNKTAVLLICLSYSNTQVPQQVNIPKRFINLESSAEIIKQKNKKVEFYDKKCKVDIFKIRCKKRPSNWGGPRL
;
A
#
# COMPACT_ATOMS: atom_id res chain seq x y z
N MET A 1 -2.52 -11.84 24.83
CA MET A 1 -1.75 -11.56 23.59
C MET A 1 -2.65 -11.48 22.35
N ARG A 2 -3.27 -12.57 21.87
CA ARG A 2 -4.11 -12.57 20.64
C ARG A 2 -5.22 -11.51 20.61
N TYR A 3 -5.91 -11.31 21.72
CA TYR A 3 -6.97 -10.29 21.85
C TYR A 3 -6.44 -8.87 22.09
N LEU A 4 -5.29 -8.74 22.77
CA LEU A 4 -4.67 -7.44 23.07
C LEU A 4 -4.13 -6.75 21.81
N VAL A 5 -3.59 -7.50 20.85
CA VAL A 5 -3.09 -6.94 19.58
C VAL A 5 -4.23 -6.35 18.74
N LEU A 6 -5.40 -6.99 18.75
CA LEU A 6 -6.59 -6.51 18.06
C LEU A 6 -7.29 -5.37 18.79
N ILE A 7 -7.32 -5.41 20.13
CA ILE A 7 -7.85 -4.32 20.97
C ILE A 7 -6.96 -3.07 20.84
N PHE A 8 -5.63 -3.24 20.81
CA PHE A 8 -4.69 -2.15 20.55
C PHE A 8 -4.86 -1.59 19.14
N PHE A 9 -5.13 -2.44 18.14
CA PHE A 9 -5.43 -2.00 16.78
C PHE A 9 -6.72 -1.15 16.72
N THR A 10 -7.78 -1.54 17.42
CA THR A 10 -9.01 -0.73 17.53
C THR A 10 -8.81 0.59 18.27
N LEU A 11 -7.91 0.64 19.27
CA LEU A 11 -7.58 1.86 20.01
C LEU A 11 -6.68 2.81 19.20
N CYS A 12 -5.79 2.29 18.34
CA CYS A 12 -4.88 3.09 17.51
C CYS A 12 -5.48 3.58 16.19
N ILE A 13 -6.66 3.11 15.80
CA ILE A 13 -7.35 3.59 14.59
C ILE A 13 -7.91 5.01 14.77
N TYR A 14 -7.88 5.59 15.98
CA TYR A 14 -8.34 6.96 16.20
C TYR A 14 -7.46 7.96 15.42
N PRO A 15 -7.97 8.63 14.36
CA PRO A 15 -7.23 9.64 13.64
C PRO A 15 -7.76 10.99 14.11
N GLU A 16 -7.53 11.38 15.37
CA GLU A 16 -7.70 12.78 15.72
C GLU A 16 -6.48 13.54 15.20
N ASN A 17 -6.68 14.22 14.07
CA ASN A 17 -5.80 15.24 13.51
C ASN A 17 -4.31 14.86 13.45
N GLN A 18 -3.95 13.95 12.54
CA GLN A 18 -2.54 13.74 12.21
C GLN A 18 -2.00 14.99 11.53
N PHE A 19 -1.15 15.73 12.26
CA PHE A 19 -0.27 16.75 11.71
C PHE A 19 0.61 16.09 10.64
N TYR A 20 0.21 16.23 9.37
CA TYR A 20 1.02 15.79 8.25
C TYR A 20 2.26 16.69 8.17
N TYR A 21 3.36 16.26 8.78
CA TYR A 21 4.66 16.80 8.42
C TYR A 21 4.94 16.45 6.97
N TRP A 22 4.92 17.46 6.10
CA TRP A 22 5.27 17.32 4.69
C TRP A 22 6.75 17.00 4.54
N GLN A 23 7.11 15.72 4.64
CA GLN A 23 8.44 15.24 4.31
C GLN A 23 8.54 14.95 2.80
N LYS A 24 9.60 15.46 2.17
CA LYS A 24 9.92 15.15 0.77
C LYS A 24 10.27 13.67 0.65
N LYS A 25 9.47 12.92 -0.11
CA LYS A 25 9.70 11.49 -0.36
C LYS A 25 11.03 11.26 -1.07
N SER A 26 11.93 10.53 -0.43
CA SER A 26 13.17 10.01 -1.00
C SER A 26 13.07 8.50 -1.22
N TYR A 27 13.70 8.01 -2.29
CA TYR A 27 13.63 6.62 -2.75
C TYR A 27 15.03 6.11 -3.08
N PHE A 28 15.23 4.79 -3.04
CA PHE A 28 16.45 4.16 -3.50
C PHE A 28 16.81 4.55 -4.93
N PRO A 29 18.11 4.64 -5.25
CA PRO A 29 18.55 4.81 -6.62
C PRO A 29 18.10 3.59 -7.45
N PHE A 30 17.57 3.88 -8.63
CA PHE A 30 17.15 2.88 -9.59
C PHE A 30 18.08 2.97 -10.80
N ASN A 31 18.94 1.98 -10.97
CA ASN A 31 20.07 2.02 -11.90
C ASN A 31 19.81 1.23 -13.19
N ILE A 32 18.59 0.76 -13.39
CA ILE A 32 18.18 0.04 -14.59
C ILE A 32 17.92 1.01 -15.73
N GLU A 33 18.42 0.69 -16.91
CA GLU A 33 18.23 1.51 -18.09
C GLU A 33 16.83 1.33 -18.67
N LYS A 34 16.18 2.45 -19.00
CA LYS A 34 14.81 2.43 -19.55
C LYS A 34 14.71 1.73 -20.90
N ARG A 35 15.79 1.71 -21.70
CA ARG A 35 15.82 1.10 -23.04
C ARG A 35 15.61 -0.41 -23.04
N SER A 36 15.97 -1.10 -21.95
CA SER A 36 15.84 -2.55 -21.82
C SER A 36 14.39 -3.00 -21.58
N TYR A 37 13.46 -2.06 -21.35
CA TYR A 37 12.09 -2.35 -20.94
C TYR A 37 11.07 -1.51 -21.72
N SER A 38 9.88 -2.07 -21.94
CA SER A 38 8.74 -1.26 -22.33
C SER A 38 8.45 -0.21 -21.25
N THR A 39 7.89 0.93 -21.63
CA THR A 39 7.55 2.02 -20.68
C THR A 39 6.68 1.54 -19.52
N HIS A 40 5.80 0.57 -19.78
CA HIS A 40 4.88 -0.02 -18.81
C HIS A 40 5.63 -0.94 -17.83
N ASN A 41 6.54 -1.78 -18.33
CA ASN A 41 7.31 -2.71 -17.51
C ASN A 41 8.36 -1.98 -16.68
N TYR A 42 8.97 -0.94 -17.24
CA TYR A 42 9.95 -0.10 -16.53
C TYR A 42 9.32 0.55 -15.29
N GLY A 43 8.15 1.18 -15.46
CA GLY A 43 7.42 1.81 -14.35
C GLY A 43 7.01 0.80 -13.28
N PHE A 44 6.69 -0.43 -13.69
CA PHE A 44 6.38 -1.53 -12.77
C PHE A 44 7.60 -2.02 -12.00
N TYR A 45 8.72 -2.28 -12.68
CA TYR A 45 9.96 -2.73 -12.05
C TYR A 45 10.48 -1.68 -11.06
N LYS A 46 10.50 -0.41 -11.47
CA LYS A 46 10.86 0.70 -10.58
C LYS A 46 9.98 0.74 -9.34
N ALA A 47 8.67 0.56 -9.49
CA ALA A 47 7.74 0.52 -8.36
C ALA A 47 8.00 -0.68 -7.43
N LEU A 48 8.28 -1.86 -7.96
CA LEU A 48 8.62 -3.04 -7.16
C LEU A 48 9.87 -2.82 -6.30
N VAL A 49 10.97 -2.35 -6.89
CA VAL A 49 12.27 -2.22 -6.19
C VAL A 49 12.30 -1.02 -5.25
N THR A 50 11.77 0.13 -5.70
CA THR A 50 11.92 1.39 -4.97
C THR A 50 10.65 1.81 -4.23
N GLY A 51 9.49 1.28 -4.58
CA GLY A 51 8.20 1.80 -4.10
C GLY A 51 7.74 3.08 -4.81
N ASN A 52 8.51 3.59 -5.77
CA ASN A 52 8.15 4.77 -6.53
C ASN A 52 7.14 4.43 -7.65
N LYS A 53 5.86 4.66 -7.35
CA LYS A 53 4.74 4.38 -8.28
C LYS A 53 4.49 5.49 -9.31
N LYS A 54 5.33 6.52 -9.44
CA LYS A 54 5.04 7.67 -10.32
C LYS A 54 4.86 7.27 -11.79
N GLU A 55 5.77 6.44 -12.29
CA GLU A 55 5.81 5.99 -13.70
C GLU A 55 4.93 4.77 -13.98
N LEU A 56 4.30 4.20 -12.95
CA LEU A 56 3.42 3.05 -13.08
C LEU A 56 2.10 3.48 -13.77
N PRO A 57 1.67 2.80 -14.86
CA PRO A 57 0.43 3.08 -15.57
C PRO A 57 -0.81 3.07 -14.66
N ARG A 58 -1.78 3.95 -14.95
CA ARG A 58 -3.02 4.07 -14.15
C ARG A 58 -3.83 2.79 -14.14
N GLU A 59 -3.88 2.07 -15.26
CA GLU A 59 -4.58 0.79 -15.36
C GLU A 59 -3.96 -0.26 -14.43
N GLN A 60 -2.63 -0.40 -14.43
CA GLN A 60 -1.93 -1.32 -13.54
C GLN A 60 -2.14 -0.95 -12.07
N LYS A 61 -2.13 0.36 -11.72
CA LYS A 61 -2.47 0.82 -10.36
C LYS A 61 -3.86 0.38 -9.94
N LYS A 62 -4.86 0.55 -10.81
CA LYS A 62 -6.24 0.15 -10.54
C LYS A 62 -6.36 -1.36 -10.38
N LEU A 63 -5.72 -2.11 -11.27
CA LEU A 63 -5.71 -3.58 -11.26
C LEU A 63 -5.09 -4.12 -9.95
N PHE A 64 -3.91 -3.61 -9.57
CA PHE A 64 -3.25 -4.01 -8.32
C PHE A 64 -4.04 -3.57 -7.08
N LYS A 65 -4.72 -2.42 -7.13
CA LYS A 65 -5.61 -1.99 -6.03
C LYS A 65 -6.84 -2.89 -5.91
N LYS A 66 -7.48 -3.24 -7.02
CA LYS A 66 -8.66 -4.10 -7.10
C LYS A 66 -8.45 -5.46 -6.43
N TYR A 67 -7.26 -6.04 -6.61
CA TYR A 67 -6.90 -7.33 -6.02
C TYR A 67 -6.12 -7.23 -4.71
N GLY A 68 -6.01 -6.03 -4.14
CA GLY A 68 -5.30 -5.84 -2.87
C GLY A 68 -3.78 -6.05 -2.96
N LEU A 69 -3.19 -6.05 -4.15
CA LEU A 69 -1.75 -6.29 -4.43
C LEU A 69 -0.89 -5.02 -4.29
N SER A 70 -1.47 -3.90 -3.87
CA SER A 70 -0.78 -2.61 -3.86
C SER A 70 0.43 -2.55 -2.92
N HIS A 71 0.48 -3.41 -1.89
CA HIS A 71 1.61 -3.56 -0.96
C HIS A 71 2.83 -4.24 -1.59
N ILE A 72 2.65 -5.02 -2.67
CA ILE A 72 3.76 -5.65 -3.41
C ILE A 72 4.59 -4.59 -4.13
N LEU A 73 3.95 -3.52 -4.60
CA LEU A 73 4.57 -2.39 -5.28
C LEU A 73 5.29 -1.42 -4.32
N THR A 74 5.55 -1.85 -3.09
CA THR A 74 6.25 -1.09 -2.06
C THR A 74 7.13 -2.03 -1.27
N PRO A 75 8.45 -1.83 -1.26
CA PRO A 75 9.36 -2.61 -0.42
C PRO A 75 8.87 -2.64 1.02
N SER A 76 8.75 -3.84 1.57
CA SER A 76 8.07 -4.10 2.86
C SER A 76 8.74 -5.27 3.57
N GLY A 77 8.26 -5.61 4.77
CA GLY A 77 8.85 -6.70 5.55
C GLY A 77 8.91 -8.05 4.83
N ILE A 78 7.94 -8.33 3.95
CA ILE A 78 7.92 -9.57 3.16
C ILE A 78 9.08 -9.59 2.15
N HIS A 79 9.32 -8.46 1.49
CA HIS A 79 10.44 -8.28 0.57
C HIS A 79 11.80 -8.43 1.26
N LEU A 80 11.97 -7.82 2.45
CA LEU A 80 13.21 -7.98 3.21
C LEU A 80 13.38 -9.41 3.73
N SER A 81 12.30 -10.10 4.08
CA SER A 81 12.36 -11.49 4.56
C SER A 81 12.88 -12.45 3.48
N SER A 82 12.55 -12.21 2.20
CA SER A 82 13.08 -13.03 1.12
C SER A 82 14.57 -12.77 0.86
N VAL A 83 15.05 -11.55 1.08
CA VAL A 83 16.50 -11.22 1.04
C VAL A 83 17.24 -11.84 2.23
N ILE A 84 16.73 -11.69 3.46
CA ILE A 84 17.35 -12.27 4.67
C ILE A 84 17.47 -13.80 4.55
N PHE A 85 16.51 -14.45 3.89
CA PHE A 85 16.55 -15.89 3.67
C PHE A 85 17.83 -16.36 2.93
N LEU A 86 18.41 -15.53 2.06
CA LEU A 86 19.67 -15.84 1.38
C LEU A 86 20.87 -15.91 2.33
N PHE A 87 20.81 -15.17 3.44
CA PHE A 87 21.86 -15.15 4.46
C PHE A 87 21.65 -16.19 5.57
N LYS A 88 20.66 -17.08 5.44
CA LYS A 88 20.29 -18.07 6.48
C LYS A 88 21.48 -18.89 7.00
N TYR A 89 22.45 -19.18 6.13
CA TYR A 89 23.65 -19.97 6.47
C TYR A 89 24.84 -19.13 6.93
N PHE A 90 24.83 -17.81 6.69
CA PHE A 90 25.96 -16.91 6.97
C PHE A 90 25.58 -15.85 8.03
N LYS A 91 25.43 -16.30 9.29
CA LYS A 91 24.90 -15.46 10.38
C LYS A 91 25.68 -14.15 10.62
N THR A 92 27.00 -14.17 10.46
CA THR A 92 27.83 -12.96 10.62
C THR A 92 27.57 -11.95 9.49
N LEU A 93 27.44 -12.44 8.26
CA LEU A 93 27.09 -11.60 7.11
C LEU A 93 25.66 -11.07 7.22
N GLU A 94 24.72 -11.88 7.72
CA GLU A 94 23.35 -11.43 8.02
C GLU A 94 23.36 -10.24 8.99
N LEU A 95 24.08 -10.34 10.11
CA LEU A 95 24.16 -9.28 11.10
C LEU A 95 24.79 -8.00 10.52
N LEU A 96 25.92 -8.13 9.82
CA LEU A 96 26.59 -6.99 9.18
C LEU A 96 25.67 -6.32 8.16
N PHE A 97 25.03 -7.11 7.30
CA PHE A 97 24.07 -6.62 6.31
C PHE A 97 22.93 -5.86 6.99
N LEU A 98 22.33 -6.40 8.06
CA LEU A 98 21.22 -5.75 8.76
C LEU A 98 21.64 -4.41 9.38
N ILE A 99 22.83 -4.31 9.98
CA ILE A 99 23.33 -3.07 10.57
C ILE A 99 23.55 -2.01 9.49
N VAL A 100 24.30 -2.35 8.43
CA VAL A 100 24.58 -1.44 7.32
C VAL A 100 23.28 -1.01 6.63
N PHE A 101 22.37 -1.96 6.40
CA PHE A 101 21.08 -1.69 5.77
C PHE A 101 20.20 -0.81 6.64
N PHE A 102 20.18 -0.99 7.97
CA PHE A 102 19.43 -0.12 8.88
C PHE A 102 19.91 1.33 8.81
N ILE A 103 21.22 1.56 8.86
CA ILE A 103 21.81 2.90 8.75
C ILE A 103 21.51 3.50 7.37
N TYR A 104 21.64 2.70 6.30
CA TYR A 104 21.34 3.14 4.94
C TYR A 104 19.88 3.58 4.77
N LEU A 105 18.93 2.84 5.36
CA LEU A 105 17.50 3.13 5.27
C LEU A 105 17.12 4.49 5.88
N GLN A 106 17.79 4.92 6.96
CA GLN A 106 17.50 6.19 7.64
C GLN A 106 17.65 7.43 6.73
N ASN A 107 18.42 7.30 5.63
CA ASN A 107 18.54 8.36 4.63
C ASN A 107 17.27 8.56 3.78
N PHE A 108 16.28 7.67 3.92
CA PHE A 108 15.10 7.61 3.06
C PHE A 108 13.79 7.67 3.84
N SER A 109 12.98 8.69 3.58
CA SER A 109 11.76 8.96 4.38
C SER A 109 10.59 8.00 4.13
N VAL A 110 10.71 7.07 3.19
CA VAL A 110 9.59 6.23 2.71
C VAL A 110 9.67 4.81 3.27
N TYR A 111 10.81 4.39 3.82
CA TYR A 111 11.09 2.98 4.14
C TYR A 111 10.94 2.62 5.62
N ASN A 112 10.19 3.39 6.40
CA ASN A 112 9.95 3.15 7.83
C ASN A 112 9.46 1.71 8.12
N SER A 113 8.73 1.06 7.19
CA SER A 113 8.31 -0.34 7.34
C SER A 113 9.46 -1.33 7.23
N LEU A 114 10.44 -1.07 6.35
CA LEU A 114 11.66 -1.88 6.26
C LEU A 114 12.52 -1.68 7.49
N GLU A 115 12.66 -0.43 7.97
CA GLU A 115 13.41 -0.13 9.18
C GLU A 115 12.89 -0.89 10.40
N ARG A 116 11.55 -0.95 10.58
CA ARG A 116 10.93 -1.75 11.64
C ARG A 116 11.27 -3.23 11.54
N VAL A 117 11.31 -3.80 10.33
CA VAL A 117 11.64 -5.22 10.13
C VAL A 117 13.10 -5.49 10.42
N THR A 118 14.00 -4.61 9.96
CA THR A 118 15.44 -4.69 10.25
C THR A 118 15.69 -4.57 11.76
N LEU A 119 15.05 -3.59 12.41
CA LEU A 119 15.12 -3.38 13.86
C LEU A 119 14.65 -4.61 14.63
N PHE A 120 13.53 -5.20 14.25
CA PHE A 120 13.05 -6.44 14.86
C PHE A 120 14.05 -7.58 14.74
N ARG A 121 14.64 -7.76 13.55
CA ARG A 121 15.59 -8.84 13.34
C ARG A 121 16.85 -8.65 14.20
N LEU A 122 17.36 -7.42 14.29
CA LEU A 122 18.47 -7.06 15.17
C LEU A 122 18.14 -7.32 16.64
N LEU A 123 16.98 -6.83 17.11
CA LEU A 123 16.50 -7.07 18.47
C LEU A 123 16.34 -8.56 18.76
N TYR A 124 15.79 -9.32 17.82
CA TYR A 124 15.62 -10.76 17.98
C TYR A 124 16.95 -11.49 18.13
N ILE A 125 17.96 -11.15 17.32
CA ILE A 125 19.31 -11.73 17.44
C ILE A 125 19.90 -11.39 18.82
N PHE A 126 19.75 -10.13 19.25
CA PHE A 126 20.26 -9.66 20.55
C PHE A 126 19.56 -10.33 21.75
N ILE A 127 18.22 -10.29 21.79
CA ILE A 127 17.39 -10.88 22.86
C ILE A 127 17.61 -12.38 22.93
N LYS A 128 17.72 -13.07 21.78
CA LYS A 128 17.99 -14.52 21.76
C LYS A 128 19.36 -14.86 22.36
N LYS A 129 20.35 -13.96 22.27
CA LYS A 129 21.67 -14.13 22.89
C LYS A 129 21.61 -13.86 24.39
N LEU A 130 20.85 -12.85 24.82
CA LEU A 130 20.75 -12.44 26.22
C LEU A 130 19.82 -13.34 27.06
N SER A 131 18.70 -13.78 26.47
CA SER A 131 17.64 -14.51 27.16
C SER A 131 17.33 -15.85 26.47
N ARG A 132 17.33 -16.92 27.26
CA ARG A 132 16.91 -18.27 26.81
C ARG A 132 15.40 -18.50 26.92
N THR A 133 14.61 -17.45 27.13
CA THR A 133 13.14 -17.60 27.26
C THR A 133 12.47 -18.03 25.96
N LYS A 134 11.35 -18.74 26.05
CA LYS A 134 10.55 -19.15 24.88
C LYS A 134 9.87 -17.95 24.17
N ASN A 135 9.72 -16.82 24.86
CA ASN A 135 8.97 -15.64 24.39
C ASN A 135 9.82 -14.60 23.65
N ASN A 136 10.99 -14.99 23.14
CA ASN A 136 11.93 -14.07 22.50
C ASN A 136 11.30 -13.32 21.30
N ILE A 137 10.37 -13.95 20.57
CA ILE A 137 9.71 -13.34 19.41
C ILE A 137 8.75 -12.23 19.85
N GLU A 138 7.93 -12.49 20.86
CA GLU A 138 6.94 -11.56 21.40
C GLU A 138 7.62 -10.34 22.03
N ILE A 139 8.69 -10.56 22.81
CA ILE A 139 9.50 -9.49 23.40
C ILE A 139 10.15 -8.64 22.31
N SER A 140 10.73 -9.28 21.28
CA SER A 140 11.33 -8.56 20.15
C SER A 140 10.31 -7.71 19.41
N PHE A 141 9.09 -8.22 19.22
CA PHE A 141 8.00 -7.49 18.57
C PHE A 141 7.59 -6.25 19.38
N ILE A 142 7.31 -6.42 20.67
CA ILE A 142 6.93 -5.30 21.54
C ILE A 142 8.07 -4.26 21.59
N GLY A 143 9.31 -4.72 21.77
CA GLY A 143 10.50 -3.87 21.78
C GLY A 143 10.69 -3.11 20.46
N THR A 144 10.42 -3.74 19.32
CA THR A 144 10.51 -3.09 18.00
C THR A 144 9.53 -1.93 17.89
N PHE A 145 8.26 -2.15 18.22
CA PHE A 145 7.24 -1.10 18.09
C PHE A 145 7.46 0.01 19.12
N PHE A 146 7.87 -0.33 20.34
CA PHE A 146 8.26 0.65 21.35
C PHE A 146 9.43 1.53 20.88
N LEU A 147 10.55 0.93 20.48
CA LEU A 147 11.71 1.68 19.97
C LEU A 147 11.39 2.45 18.68
N SER A 148 10.61 1.85 17.78
CA SER A 148 10.15 2.51 16.55
C SER A 148 9.28 3.73 16.83
N ALA A 149 8.49 3.73 17.92
CA ALA A 149 7.74 4.90 18.35
C ALA A 149 8.66 6.00 18.88
N LEU A 150 9.68 5.63 19.68
CA LEU A 150 10.69 6.58 20.19
C LEU A 150 11.52 7.23 19.07
N ILE A 151 11.87 6.46 18.03
CA ILE A 151 12.56 6.99 16.82
C ILE A 151 11.67 8.00 16.05
N GLY A 152 10.35 8.00 16.28
CA GLY A 152 9.41 8.90 15.63
C GLY A 152 8.73 8.31 14.39
N HIS A 153 8.74 6.99 14.19
CA HIS A 153 8.04 6.40 13.02
C HIS A 153 6.52 6.58 13.08
N TYR A 154 5.95 6.62 14.29
CA TYR A 154 4.51 6.87 14.46
C TYR A 154 4.15 8.31 14.08
N SER A 155 4.93 9.30 14.55
CA SER A 155 4.70 10.71 14.20
C SER A 155 4.95 10.99 12.72
N ALA A 156 5.96 10.36 12.10
CA ALA A 156 6.25 10.54 10.68
C ALA A 156 5.20 9.91 9.76
N ASN A 157 4.73 8.69 10.06
CA ASN A 157 3.73 7.99 9.25
C ASN A 157 2.94 6.95 10.08
N ALA A 158 1.97 7.46 10.82
CA ALA A 158 1.13 6.65 11.72
C ALA A 158 0.38 5.53 10.98
N LEU A 159 -0.13 5.76 9.76
CA LEU A 159 -0.80 4.72 8.97
C LEU A 159 0.14 3.54 8.66
N SER A 160 1.37 3.82 8.22
CA SER A 160 2.37 2.78 7.96
C SER A 160 2.70 1.99 9.23
N TYR A 161 2.81 2.70 10.37
CA TYR A 161 3.07 2.10 11.68
C TYR A 161 1.93 1.17 12.11
N ILE A 162 0.68 1.64 12.04
CA ILE A 162 -0.53 0.87 12.41
C ILE A 162 -0.69 -0.37 11.51
N TYR A 163 -0.50 -0.23 10.20
CA TYR A 163 -0.57 -1.37 9.28
C TYR A 163 0.54 -2.38 9.56
N SER A 164 1.75 -1.90 9.86
CA SER A 164 2.85 -2.80 10.23
C SER A 164 2.51 -3.56 11.50
N LEU A 165 1.96 -2.90 12.51
CA LEU A 165 1.54 -3.52 13.77
C LEU A 165 0.45 -4.57 13.54
N LEU A 166 -0.55 -4.27 12.71
CA LEU A 166 -1.62 -5.21 12.36
C LEU A 166 -1.09 -6.46 11.66
N PHE A 167 -0.37 -6.29 10.55
CA PHE A 167 0.09 -7.42 9.75
C PHE A 167 1.11 -8.27 10.51
N TRP A 168 2.08 -7.65 11.18
CA TRP A 168 3.06 -8.40 11.98
C TRP A 168 2.47 -9.00 13.24
N GLY A 169 1.61 -8.27 13.94
CA GLY A 169 0.88 -8.79 15.08
C GLY A 169 0.06 -10.02 14.70
N THR A 170 -0.57 -10.01 13.51
CA THR A 170 -1.27 -11.17 12.94
C THR A 170 -0.30 -12.35 12.71
N ILE A 171 0.85 -12.12 12.09
CA ILE A 171 1.86 -13.18 11.86
C ILE A 171 2.28 -13.82 13.18
N ILE A 172 2.63 -13.02 14.19
CA ILE A 172 3.13 -13.53 15.47
C ILE A 172 2.04 -14.27 16.24
N CYS A 173 0.81 -13.75 16.25
CA CYS A 173 -0.32 -14.37 16.96
C CYS A 173 -0.71 -15.75 16.39
N PHE A 174 -0.53 -15.94 15.08
CA PHE A 174 -0.96 -17.14 14.35
C PHE A 174 0.20 -17.95 13.75
N LYS A 175 1.45 -17.69 14.15
CA LYS A 175 2.66 -18.35 13.62
C LYS A 175 2.60 -19.88 13.63
N GLU A 176 1.91 -20.47 14.60
CA GLU A 176 1.76 -21.92 14.76
C GLU A 176 0.69 -22.54 13.85
N LYS A 177 -0.18 -21.72 13.25
CA LYS A 177 -1.32 -22.18 12.43
C LYS A 177 -1.31 -21.46 11.07
N PRO A 178 -0.51 -21.93 10.09
CA PRO A 178 -0.21 -21.19 8.86
C PRO A 178 -1.45 -20.86 8.03
N LEU A 179 -2.40 -21.79 7.90
CA LEU A 179 -3.66 -21.54 7.19
C LEU A 179 -4.50 -20.44 7.87
N LYS A 180 -4.59 -20.47 9.20
CA LYS A 180 -5.31 -19.44 9.97
C LYS A 180 -4.60 -18.09 9.86
N MET A 181 -3.28 -18.08 9.84
CA MET A 181 -2.47 -16.86 9.64
C MET A 181 -2.73 -16.24 8.26
N ILE A 182 -2.68 -17.01 7.17
CA ILE A 182 -2.94 -16.51 5.81
C ILE A 182 -4.35 -15.92 5.72
N LEU A 183 -5.35 -16.62 6.27
CA LEU A 183 -6.72 -16.12 6.29
C LEU A 183 -6.85 -14.82 7.08
N MET A 184 -6.25 -14.74 8.27
CA MET A 184 -6.29 -13.53 9.10
C MET A 184 -5.53 -12.36 8.45
N LEU A 185 -4.42 -12.60 7.74
CA LEU A 185 -3.72 -11.56 7.00
C LEU A 185 -4.59 -10.96 5.89
N ASN A 186 -5.32 -11.81 5.17
CA ASN A 186 -6.24 -11.34 4.15
C ASN A 186 -7.46 -10.62 4.76
N LEU A 187 -7.97 -11.06 5.91
CA LEU A 187 -9.01 -10.32 6.64
C LEU A 187 -8.51 -8.96 7.12
N SER A 188 -7.28 -8.87 7.61
CA SER A 188 -6.63 -7.60 7.96
C SER A 188 -6.54 -6.66 6.75
N LEU A 189 -6.26 -7.19 5.55
CA LEU A 189 -6.28 -6.41 4.31
C LEU A 189 -7.69 -5.93 3.95
N LEU A 190 -8.70 -6.80 4.04
CA LEU A 190 -10.10 -6.41 3.81
C LEU A 190 -10.57 -5.37 4.84
N PHE A 191 -10.15 -5.49 6.09
CA PHE A 191 -10.42 -4.51 7.13
C PHE A 191 -9.85 -3.14 6.75
N ILE A 192 -8.58 -3.09 6.33
CA ILE A 192 -7.97 -1.83 5.85
C ILE A 192 -8.70 -1.29 4.63
N SER A 193 -9.10 -2.17 3.70
CA SER A 193 -9.87 -1.78 2.51
C SER A 193 -11.20 -1.15 2.90
N SER A 194 -11.93 -1.75 3.83
CA SER A 194 -13.19 -1.25 4.34
C SER A 194 -13.02 0.08 5.07
N TYR A 195 -12.02 0.18 5.96
CA TYR A 195 -11.68 1.41 6.68
C TYR A 195 -11.31 2.56 5.75
N THR A 196 -10.65 2.26 4.63
CA THR A 196 -10.23 3.26 3.63
C THR A 196 -11.24 3.45 2.49
N ASN A 197 -12.45 2.89 2.60
CA ASN A 197 -13.51 2.92 1.57
C ASN A 197 -13.00 2.49 0.17
N GLN A 198 -12.14 1.48 0.14
CA GLN A 198 -11.61 0.91 -1.09
C GLN A 198 -12.45 -0.28 -1.54
N LEU A 199 -12.84 -0.23 -2.81
CA LEU A 199 -13.49 -1.33 -3.50
C LEU A 199 -12.47 -2.42 -3.85
N VAL A 200 -12.81 -3.65 -3.51
CA VAL A 200 -11.98 -4.83 -3.75
C VAL A 200 -12.78 -5.92 -4.44
N SER A 201 -12.07 -6.73 -5.23
CA SER A 201 -12.65 -7.95 -5.79
C SER A 201 -12.81 -9.00 -4.69
N PRO A 202 -13.89 -9.81 -4.67
CA PRO A 202 -14.02 -10.95 -3.76
C PRO A 202 -12.88 -11.96 -3.90
N PHE A 203 -12.38 -12.11 -5.12
CA PHE A 203 -11.24 -12.97 -5.43
C PHE A 203 -9.90 -12.41 -4.95
N SER A 204 -9.88 -11.19 -4.39
CA SER A 204 -8.68 -10.61 -3.78
C SER A 204 -8.06 -11.55 -2.75
N LEU A 205 -8.86 -12.26 -1.94
CA LEU A 205 -8.35 -13.21 -0.94
C LEU A 205 -7.39 -14.26 -1.53
N LEU A 206 -7.77 -14.83 -2.67
CA LEU A 206 -7.00 -15.90 -3.32
C LEU A 206 -5.88 -15.31 -4.18
N ILE A 207 -6.20 -14.34 -5.02
CA ILE A 207 -5.25 -13.71 -5.95
C ILE A 207 -4.13 -13.01 -5.17
N ASN A 208 -4.46 -12.29 -4.09
CA ASN A 208 -3.48 -11.65 -3.23
C ASN A 208 -2.46 -12.64 -2.68
N THR A 209 -2.93 -13.77 -2.15
CA THR A 209 -2.08 -14.78 -1.54
C THR A 209 -1.11 -15.37 -2.56
N VAL A 210 -1.62 -15.78 -3.74
CA VAL A 210 -0.81 -16.39 -4.81
C VAL A 210 0.23 -15.40 -5.34
N TYR A 211 -0.19 -14.19 -5.72
CA TYR A 211 0.73 -13.21 -6.28
C TYR A 211 1.72 -12.66 -5.25
N THR A 212 1.31 -12.47 -3.99
CA THR A 212 2.26 -12.10 -2.93
C THR A 212 3.34 -13.14 -2.79
N PHE A 213 3.01 -14.44 -2.81
CA PHE A 213 4.00 -15.51 -2.75
C PHE A 213 4.97 -15.47 -3.94
N ILE A 214 4.44 -15.37 -5.17
CA ILE A 214 5.26 -15.34 -6.40
C ILE A 214 6.19 -14.12 -6.40
N PHE A 215 5.65 -12.92 -6.20
CA PHE A 215 6.45 -11.69 -6.21
C PHE A 215 7.49 -11.65 -5.08
N SER A 216 7.13 -12.14 -3.89
CA SER A 216 8.08 -12.15 -2.76
C SER A 216 9.25 -13.11 -3.00
N SER A 217 8.97 -14.25 -3.64
CA SER A 217 9.99 -15.24 -4.02
C SER A 217 10.93 -14.71 -5.10
N LEU A 218 10.41 -13.95 -6.06
CA LEU A 218 11.19 -13.35 -7.15
C LEU A 218 11.88 -12.04 -6.73
N PHE A 219 11.46 -11.41 -5.64
CA PHE A 219 11.96 -10.10 -5.22
C PHE A 219 13.49 -9.99 -5.11
N PRO A 220 14.23 -10.96 -4.54
CA PRO A 220 15.67 -10.87 -4.46
C PRO A 220 16.33 -10.73 -5.85
N LEU A 221 15.82 -11.43 -6.87
CA LEU A 221 16.32 -11.32 -8.25
C LEU A 221 16.14 -9.89 -8.78
N PHE A 222 14.96 -9.31 -8.57
CA PHE A 222 14.66 -7.92 -8.95
C PHE A 222 15.56 -6.92 -8.23
N LEU A 223 15.81 -7.14 -6.93
CA LEU A 223 16.62 -6.24 -6.11
C LEU A 223 18.11 -6.29 -6.52
N PHE A 224 18.70 -7.49 -6.64
CA PHE A 224 20.12 -7.62 -6.97
C PHE A 224 20.44 -7.17 -8.39
N ASN A 225 19.54 -7.39 -9.36
CA ASN A 225 19.73 -6.89 -10.72
C ASN A 225 19.85 -5.36 -10.77
N ASN A 226 19.19 -4.62 -9.87
CA ASN A 226 19.35 -3.16 -9.76
C ASN A 226 20.76 -2.72 -9.30
N PHE A 227 21.55 -3.63 -8.72
CA PHE A 227 22.92 -3.35 -8.30
C PHE A 227 23.98 -3.94 -9.26
N LEU A 228 23.58 -4.73 -10.26
CA LEU A 228 24.49 -5.28 -11.24
C LEU A 228 24.87 -4.24 -12.32
N PRO A 229 26.12 -4.26 -12.82
CA PRO A 229 26.49 -3.50 -14.02
C PRO A 229 25.63 -3.91 -15.22
N THR A 230 25.39 -2.98 -16.14
CA THR A 230 24.54 -3.19 -17.32
C THR A 230 24.98 -4.36 -18.21
N ILE A 231 26.26 -4.70 -18.22
CA ILE A 231 26.83 -5.81 -19.01
C ILE A 231 26.45 -7.18 -18.42
N LEU A 232 26.21 -7.26 -17.11
CA LEU A 232 25.94 -8.49 -16.37
C LEU A 232 24.49 -8.61 -15.92
N ASN A 233 23.63 -7.67 -16.34
CA ASN A 233 22.24 -7.66 -15.94
C ASN A 233 21.43 -8.69 -16.74
N TYR A 234 20.29 -9.09 -16.18
CA TYR A 234 19.38 -10.07 -16.78
C TYR A 234 18.09 -9.39 -17.24
N ASP A 235 18.21 -8.18 -17.79
CA ASP A 235 17.06 -7.30 -18.03
C ASP A 235 16.00 -7.94 -18.94
N GLY A 236 16.43 -8.64 -19.98
CA GLY A 236 15.53 -9.34 -20.91
C GLY A 236 14.67 -10.41 -20.23
N LEU A 237 15.29 -11.25 -19.39
CA LEU A 237 14.59 -12.29 -18.62
C LEU A 237 13.62 -11.68 -17.60
N LEU A 238 14.05 -10.64 -16.87
CA LEU A 238 13.17 -9.95 -15.93
C LEU A 238 12.01 -9.21 -16.62
N SER A 239 12.24 -8.64 -17.80
CA SER A 239 11.20 -8.01 -18.61
C SER A 239 10.16 -9.03 -19.06
N PHE A 240 10.61 -10.22 -19.49
CA PHE A 240 9.72 -11.33 -19.82
C PHE A 240 8.88 -11.78 -18.62
N ILE A 241 9.52 -11.98 -17.45
CA ILE A 241 8.83 -12.38 -16.22
C ILE A 241 7.79 -11.33 -15.82
N ILE A 242 8.14 -10.04 -15.82
CA ILE A 242 7.20 -8.95 -15.51
C ILE A 242 6.01 -8.97 -16.47
N THR A 243 6.27 -9.11 -17.76
CA THR A 243 5.22 -9.18 -18.78
C THR A 243 4.27 -10.34 -18.52
N LEU A 244 4.82 -11.53 -18.23
CA LEU A 244 4.05 -12.72 -17.91
C LEU A 244 3.15 -12.50 -16.69
N LEU A 245 3.69 -11.93 -15.61
CA LEU A 245 2.95 -11.68 -14.36
C LEU A 245 1.84 -10.62 -14.52
N ILE A 246 2.10 -9.56 -15.28
CA ILE A 246 1.10 -8.52 -15.52
C ILE A 246 0.00 -9.04 -16.46
N ASN A 247 0.37 -9.76 -17.52
CA ASN A 247 -0.59 -10.27 -18.49
C ASN A 247 -1.45 -11.38 -17.90
N SER A 248 -0.90 -12.26 -17.06
CA SER A 248 -1.69 -13.27 -16.36
C SER A 248 -2.71 -12.62 -15.41
N LEU A 249 -2.34 -11.54 -14.72
CA LEU A 249 -3.28 -10.82 -13.84
C LEU A 249 -4.38 -10.11 -14.65
N LYS A 250 -4.04 -9.51 -15.80
CA LYS A 250 -5.02 -8.91 -16.72
C LYS A 250 -5.97 -9.95 -17.30
N MET A 251 -5.43 -11.10 -17.69
CA MET A 251 -6.22 -12.21 -18.22
C MET A 251 -7.20 -12.73 -17.16
N LEU A 252 -6.75 -12.91 -15.92
CA LEU A 252 -7.61 -13.27 -14.79
C LEU A 252 -8.71 -12.22 -14.55
N ASP A 253 -8.38 -10.93 -14.61
CA ASP A 253 -9.37 -9.86 -14.45
C ASP A 253 -10.45 -9.89 -15.54
N HIS A 254 -10.04 -10.15 -16.79
CA HIS A 254 -10.95 -10.27 -17.93
C HIS A 254 -11.84 -11.52 -17.83
N ILE A 255 -11.28 -12.68 -17.47
CA ILE A 255 -12.03 -13.95 -17.37
C ILE A 255 -13.08 -13.87 -16.25
N ILE A 256 -12.69 -13.35 -15.09
CA ILE A 256 -13.57 -13.40 -13.92
C ILE A 256 -14.60 -12.25 -13.95
N GLY A 257 -14.36 -11.17 -14.72
CA GLY A 257 -15.33 -10.08 -14.90
C GLY A 257 -15.78 -9.46 -13.57
N THR A 258 -14.87 -9.34 -12.60
CA THR A 258 -15.29 -9.29 -11.19
C THR A 258 -16.02 -8.00 -10.82
N PRO A 259 -17.22 -8.09 -10.20
CA PRO A 259 -17.85 -6.96 -9.55
C PRO A 259 -16.98 -6.48 -8.39
N LEU A 260 -16.89 -5.17 -8.27
CA LEU A 260 -16.19 -4.49 -7.19
C LEU A 260 -17.12 -4.40 -5.98
N VAL A 261 -16.65 -4.85 -4.82
CA VAL A 261 -17.47 -4.86 -3.60
C VAL A 261 -16.77 -4.12 -2.46
N GLN A 262 -17.58 -3.45 -1.64
CA GLN A 262 -17.16 -2.84 -0.40
C GLN A 262 -17.77 -3.60 0.77
N ILE A 263 -17.00 -4.45 1.44
CA ILE A 263 -17.50 -5.17 2.61
C ILE A 263 -17.60 -4.18 3.79
N PRO A 264 -18.76 -4.05 4.47
CA PRO A 264 -18.89 -3.12 5.59
C PRO A 264 -18.02 -3.53 6.79
N LEU A 265 -17.52 -2.54 7.51
CA LEU A 265 -16.57 -2.73 8.62
C LEU A 265 -17.16 -3.58 9.75
N SER A 266 -18.46 -3.45 10.02
CA SER A 266 -19.19 -4.21 11.06
C SER A 266 -19.21 -5.72 10.78
N TYR A 267 -19.40 -6.12 9.52
CA TYR A 267 -19.36 -7.53 9.14
C TYR A 267 -17.95 -8.09 9.27
N LEU A 268 -16.93 -7.33 8.85
CA LEU A 268 -15.52 -7.75 8.97
C LEU A 268 -15.07 -7.87 10.41
N SER A 269 -15.40 -6.92 11.28
CA SER A 269 -15.03 -6.97 12.70
C SER A 269 -15.66 -8.18 13.40
N LEU A 270 -16.95 -8.44 13.13
CA LEU A 270 -17.65 -9.61 13.67
C LEU A 270 -17.06 -10.93 13.13
N SER A 271 -16.76 -11.01 11.84
CA SER A 271 -16.11 -12.19 11.25
C SER A 271 -14.74 -12.45 11.87
N ILE A 272 -13.92 -11.42 12.10
CA ILE A 272 -12.62 -11.56 12.77
C ILE A 272 -12.82 -12.13 14.19
N LEU A 273 -13.75 -11.59 14.98
CA LEU A 273 -14.07 -12.09 16.32
C LEU A 273 -14.50 -13.57 16.31
N LEU A 274 -15.34 -13.96 15.34
CA LEU A 274 -15.79 -15.34 15.20
C LEU A 274 -14.65 -16.28 14.78
N PHE A 275 -13.75 -15.84 13.90
CA PHE A 275 -12.54 -16.60 13.56
C PHE A 275 -11.61 -16.78 14.77
N LEU A 276 -11.53 -15.79 15.67
CA LEU A 276 -10.76 -15.92 16.91
C LEU A 276 -11.36 -16.99 17.83
N ASN A 277 -12.69 -17.00 17.96
CA ASN A 277 -13.45 -17.97 18.75
C ASN A 277 -13.63 -19.34 18.07
N ASN A 278 -12.86 -19.63 17.01
CA ASN A 278 -12.93 -20.87 16.21
C ASN A 278 -14.31 -21.17 15.59
N LYS A 279 -15.21 -20.19 15.52
CA LYS A 279 -16.52 -20.32 14.84
C LYS A 279 -16.39 -20.02 13.33
N ASN A 280 -15.43 -20.67 12.68
CA ASN A 280 -15.00 -20.36 11.31
C ASN A 280 -16.15 -20.44 10.29
N LYS A 281 -17.02 -21.45 10.40
CA LYS A 281 -18.18 -21.62 9.50
C LYS A 281 -19.12 -20.41 9.54
N THR A 282 -19.42 -19.91 10.75
CA THR A 282 -20.27 -18.73 10.93
C THR A 282 -19.60 -17.45 10.43
N ALA A 283 -18.28 -17.33 10.60
CA ALA A 283 -17.52 -16.18 10.11
C ALA A 283 -17.52 -16.09 8.57
N VAL A 284 -17.36 -17.25 7.90
CA VAL A 284 -17.46 -17.33 6.44
C VAL A 284 -18.86 -16.99 5.97
N LEU A 285 -19.89 -17.55 6.62
CA LEU A 285 -21.29 -17.26 6.28
C LEU A 285 -21.60 -15.76 6.39
N LEU A 286 -21.11 -15.08 7.42
CA LEU A 286 -21.26 -13.62 7.55
C LEU A 286 -20.57 -12.83 6.46
N ILE A 287 -19.39 -13.24 6.00
CA ILE A 287 -18.71 -12.61 4.86
C ILE A 287 -19.55 -12.81 3.58
N CYS A 288 -20.07 -14.01 3.36
CA CYS A 288 -20.95 -14.29 2.22
C CYS A 288 -22.25 -13.47 2.28
N LEU A 289 -22.87 -13.33 3.45
CA LEU A 289 -24.08 -12.50 3.63
C LEU A 289 -23.79 -11.01 3.46
N SER A 290 -22.60 -10.55 3.84
CA SER A 290 -22.21 -9.16 3.59
C SER A 290 -22.15 -8.85 2.09
N TYR A 291 -21.78 -9.85 1.27
CA TYR A 291 -21.67 -9.70 -0.17
C TYR A 291 -23.02 -9.53 -0.86
N SER A 292 -24.09 -10.18 -0.37
CA SER A 292 -25.42 -10.01 -0.93
C SER A 292 -26.03 -8.63 -0.64
N ASN A 293 -25.56 -7.96 0.42
CA ASN A 293 -26.08 -6.66 0.85
C ASN A 293 -25.30 -5.46 0.31
N THR A 294 -24.17 -5.70 -0.37
CA THR A 294 -23.33 -4.64 -0.92
C THR A 294 -23.80 -4.26 -2.32
N GLN A 295 -24.69 -3.28 -2.38
CA GLN A 295 -24.87 -2.52 -3.61
C GLN A 295 -23.55 -1.79 -3.90
N VAL A 296 -23.02 -1.94 -5.12
CA VAL A 296 -21.96 -1.08 -5.63
C VAL A 296 -22.48 0.35 -5.44
N PRO A 297 -21.87 1.21 -4.59
CA PRO A 297 -22.25 2.60 -4.61
C PRO A 297 -22.01 3.04 -6.04
N GLN A 298 -23.08 3.38 -6.77
CA GLN A 298 -22.95 4.05 -8.04
C GLN A 298 -22.12 5.28 -7.73
N GLN A 299 -20.84 5.24 -8.07
CA GLN A 299 -20.08 6.45 -8.24
C GLN A 299 -20.75 7.10 -9.43
N VAL A 300 -21.79 7.88 -9.14
CA VAL A 300 -22.14 9.01 -9.98
C VAL A 300 -20.88 9.85 -9.94
N ASN A 301 -19.96 9.57 -10.87
CA ASN A 301 -19.00 10.52 -11.34
C ASN A 301 -19.87 11.62 -11.92
N ILE A 302 -20.41 12.47 -11.08
CA ILE A 302 -20.74 13.82 -11.47
C ILE A 302 -19.35 14.38 -11.77
N PRO A 303 -18.92 14.51 -13.04
CA PRO A 303 -17.72 15.27 -13.30
C PRO A 303 -17.97 16.60 -12.60
N LYS A 304 -17.03 17.05 -11.76
CA LYS A 304 -16.97 18.43 -11.26
C LYS A 304 -16.72 19.37 -12.45
N ARG A 305 -17.70 19.42 -13.35
CA ARG A 305 -17.87 20.26 -14.52
C ARG A 305 -19.25 20.92 -14.48
N PHE A 306 -19.92 20.93 -13.33
CA PHE A 306 -20.77 22.06 -13.02
C PHE A 306 -19.84 23.24 -12.75
N ILE A 307 -19.47 23.91 -13.85
CA ILE A 307 -19.21 25.35 -13.75
C ILE A 307 -20.58 25.88 -13.32
N ASN A 308 -20.75 26.13 -12.02
CA ASN A 308 -21.83 27.00 -11.57
C ASN A 308 -21.60 28.30 -12.34
N LEU A 309 -22.41 28.52 -13.37
CA LEU A 309 -22.62 29.86 -13.86
C LEU A 309 -23.28 30.56 -12.67
N GLU A 310 -22.49 31.38 -11.98
CA GLU A 310 -22.99 32.23 -10.90
C GLU A 310 -24.22 32.99 -11.35
N SER A 311 -25.02 33.45 -10.37
CA SER A 311 -26.28 34.12 -10.63
C SER A 311 -26.12 35.26 -11.64
N SER A 312 -27.15 35.53 -12.44
CA SER A 312 -27.16 36.61 -13.44
C SER A 312 -26.81 37.98 -12.88
N ALA A 313 -26.92 38.17 -11.56
CA ALA A 313 -26.54 39.39 -10.86
C ALA A 313 -25.03 39.67 -10.86
N GLU A 314 -24.17 38.67 -11.09
CA GLU A 314 -22.70 38.85 -11.11
C GLU A 314 -22.12 39.16 -12.50
N ILE A 315 -22.97 39.25 -13.52
CA ILE A 315 -22.57 39.54 -14.90
C ILE A 315 -22.32 41.05 -15.04
N ILE A 316 -21.05 41.44 -15.22
CA ILE A 316 -20.67 42.83 -15.47
C ILE A 316 -20.95 43.21 -16.92
N LYS A 317 -20.67 42.28 -17.85
CA LYS A 317 -20.78 42.55 -19.29
C LYS A 317 -20.95 41.26 -20.09
N GLN A 318 -21.92 41.26 -20.99
CA GLN A 318 -22.13 40.20 -21.97
C GLN A 318 -21.99 40.78 -23.38
N LYS A 319 -21.06 40.23 -24.17
CA LYS A 319 -20.92 40.56 -25.61
C LYS A 319 -20.64 39.27 -26.39
N ASN A 320 -21.53 38.95 -27.32
CA ASN A 320 -21.48 37.75 -28.16
C ASN A 320 -21.25 36.48 -27.29
N LYS A 321 -20.24 35.69 -27.65
CA LYS A 321 -19.82 34.44 -26.99
C LYS A 321 -18.95 34.67 -25.75
N LYS A 322 -18.90 35.88 -25.17
CA LYS A 322 -18.09 36.20 -23.99
C LYS A 322 -18.96 36.79 -22.87
N VAL A 323 -18.82 36.22 -21.68
CA VAL A 323 -19.47 36.67 -20.44
C VAL A 323 -18.38 37.05 -19.45
N GLU A 324 -18.44 38.27 -18.93
CA GLU A 324 -17.52 38.78 -17.92
C GLU A 324 -18.20 38.84 -16.56
N PHE A 325 -17.62 38.14 -15.59
CA PHE A 325 -17.97 38.18 -14.17
C PHE A 325 -16.94 39.05 -13.41
N TYR A 326 -17.20 39.32 -12.14
CA TYR A 326 -16.27 40.03 -11.25
C TYR A 326 -14.90 39.35 -11.15
N ASP A 327 -14.86 38.03 -10.97
CA ASP A 327 -13.65 37.26 -10.67
C ASP A 327 -13.07 36.50 -11.87
N LYS A 328 -13.81 36.40 -12.99
CA LYS A 328 -13.41 35.62 -14.17
C LYS A 328 -14.01 36.13 -15.48
N LYS A 329 -13.42 35.72 -16.59
CA LYS A 329 -13.97 35.89 -17.94
C LYS A 329 -14.23 34.52 -18.55
N CYS A 330 -15.44 34.28 -19.04
CA CYS A 330 -15.82 33.03 -19.69
C CYS A 330 -16.11 33.26 -21.18
N LYS A 331 -15.59 32.36 -22.03
CA LYS A 331 -15.99 32.25 -23.44
C LYS A 331 -16.90 31.04 -23.59
N VAL A 332 -18.10 31.27 -24.12
CA VAL A 332 -19.14 30.27 -24.33
C VAL A 332 -19.22 29.96 -25.82
N ASP A 333 -18.60 28.85 -26.24
CA ASP A 333 -18.80 28.25 -27.55
C ASP A 333 -19.86 27.13 -27.43
N ILE A 334 -20.55 26.80 -28.54
CA ILE A 334 -21.75 25.93 -28.59
C ILE A 334 -21.59 24.61 -27.81
N PHE A 335 -20.37 24.06 -27.73
CA PHE A 335 -20.06 22.82 -27.01
C PHE A 335 -18.97 22.96 -25.94
N LYS A 336 -18.49 24.18 -25.64
CA LYS A 336 -17.36 24.36 -24.72
C LYS A 336 -17.37 25.72 -24.03
N ILE A 337 -17.41 25.70 -22.71
CA ILE A 337 -17.19 26.88 -21.88
C ILE A 337 -15.73 26.89 -21.42
N ARG A 338 -15.00 27.97 -21.68
CA ARG A 338 -13.64 28.19 -21.17
C ARG A 338 -13.62 29.44 -20.30
N CYS A 339 -13.33 29.29 -19.02
CA CYS A 339 -13.23 30.41 -18.08
C CYS A 339 -11.76 30.65 -17.69
N LYS A 340 -11.36 31.92 -17.63
CA LYS A 340 -10.05 32.36 -17.14
C LYS A 340 -10.29 33.29 -15.95
N LYS A 341 -9.72 32.96 -14.79
CA LYS A 341 -9.79 33.80 -13.58
C LYS A 341 -9.09 35.15 -13.87
N ARG A 342 -9.71 36.26 -13.47
CA ARG A 342 -9.03 37.56 -13.47
C ARG A 342 -8.03 37.56 -12.32
N PRO A 343 -6.83 38.16 -12.49
CA PRO A 343 -5.97 38.41 -11.35
C PRO A 343 -6.76 39.27 -10.36
N SER A 344 -6.94 38.80 -9.12
CA SER A 344 -7.54 39.66 -8.11
C SER A 344 -6.52 40.74 -7.76
N ASN A 345 -6.95 42.01 -7.79
CA ASN A 345 -6.17 43.11 -7.22
C ASN A 345 -6.15 43.04 -5.68
N TRP A 346 -6.82 42.05 -5.09
CA TRP A 346 -7.01 41.82 -3.66
C TRP A 346 -6.25 40.57 -3.19
N GLY A 347 -4.92 40.57 -3.36
CA GLY A 347 -3.97 39.76 -2.56
C GLY A 347 -4.28 38.28 -2.27
N GLY A 348 -5.02 37.57 -3.14
CA GLY A 348 -5.39 36.17 -2.93
C GLY A 348 -4.39 35.20 -3.58
N PRO A 349 -4.23 33.97 -3.04
CA PRO A 349 -3.25 33.01 -3.55
C PRO A 349 -3.54 32.68 -5.02
N ARG A 350 -2.51 32.82 -5.85
CA ARG A 350 -2.49 32.42 -7.25
C ARG A 350 -2.38 30.89 -7.30
N LEU A 351 -3.40 30.23 -7.87
CA LEU A 351 -3.37 28.80 -8.22
C LEU A 351 -2.68 28.59 -9.55
#